data_AF-A0A6B2E4S2-F1
#
_entry.id   AF-A0A6B2E4S2-F1
#
_cell.length_a   1.000
_cell.length_b   1.000
_cell.length_c   1.000
_cell.angle_alpha   90.00
_cell.angle_beta   90.00
_cell.angle_gamma   90.00
#
_symmetry.space_group_name_H-M   'P 1'
#
loop_
_entity.id
_entity.type
_entity.pdbx_description
1 polymer ?
#
loop_
_entity_poly.entity_id
_entity_poly.type
_entity_poly.pdbx_seq_one_letter_code
_entity_poly.pdbx_strand_id
1 'polypeptide(L)' 'MLLWTRRSKVLLWLVFGVVFAVVVAAPLVMIVLASFAGHWTGVLPGGLTLGHYADALAGETFASLAVSVQTGVLAG' A
#
# COMPACT_ATOMS: atom_id res chain seq x y z
N MET A 1 12.10 25.84 -27.70
CA MET A 1 10.80 25.20 -27.44
C MET A 1 11.00 23.73 -27.04
N LEU A 2 11.54 23.45 -25.85
CA LEU A 2 11.88 22.06 -25.46
C LEU A 2 10.65 21.19 -25.19
N LEU A 3 9.53 21.78 -24.72
CA LEU A 3 8.31 21.05 -24.33
C LEU A 3 7.31 20.84 -25.49
N TRP A 4 7.57 21.36 -26.69
CA TRP A 4 6.62 21.31 -27.80
C TRP A 4 6.77 20.08 -28.70
N THR A 5 7.90 19.37 -28.61
CA THR A 5 8.11 18.12 -29.35
C THR A 5 7.37 16.96 -28.68
N ARG A 6 6.88 16.00 -29.48
CA ARG A 6 6.17 14.83 -28.95
C ARG A 6 6.99 14.04 -27.92
N ARG A 7 8.31 13.93 -28.12
CA ARG A 7 9.22 13.20 -27.22
C ARG A 7 9.27 13.83 -25.83
N SER A 8 9.39 15.15 -25.74
CA SER A 8 9.43 15.84 -24.45
C SER A 8 8.11 15.75 -23.69
N LYS A 9 6.97 15.72 -24.39
CA LYS A 9 5.65 15.50 -23.76
C LYS A 9 5.54 14.11 -23.16
N VAL A 10 5.98 13.06 -23.87
CA VAL A 10 5.97 11.68 -23.35
C VAL A 10 6.90 11.57 -22.13
N LEU A 11 8.11 12.13 -22.22
CA LEU A 11 9.05 12.12 -21.09
C LEU A 11 8.45 12.84 -19.86
N LEU A 12 7.80 13.98 -20.07
CA LEU A 12 7.13 14.71 -18.99
C LEU A 12 6.02 13.88 -18.34
N TRP A 13 5.16 13.24 -19.14
CA TRP A 13 4.09 12.39 -18.62
C TRP A 13 4.62 11.17 -17.88
N LEU A 14 5.71 10.56 -18.36
CA LEU A 14 6.36 9.44 -17.66
C LEU A 14 6.93 9.90 -16.32
N VAL A 15 7.69 10.99 -16.29
CA VAL A 15 8.26 11.53 -15.05
C VAL A 15 7.14 11.91 -14.07
N PHE A 16 6.10 12.60 -14.55
CA PHE A 16 4.94 12.93 -13.75
C PHE A 16 4.26 11.67 -13.19
N GLY A 17 4.00 10.68 -14.04
CA GLY A 17 3.37 9.42 -13.64
C GLY A 17 4.18 8.67 -12.60
N VAL A 18 5.52 8.62 -12.74
CA VAL A 18 6.40 7.99 -11.76
C VAL A 18 6.37 8.74 -10.43
N VAL A 19 6.53 10.06 -10.43
CA VAL A 19 6.50 10.86 -9.19
C VAL A 19 5.15 10.75 -8.51
N PHE A 20 4.07 10.90 -9.27
CA PHE A 20 2.71 10.74 -8.76
C PHE A 20 2.48 9.35 -8.16
N ALA A 21 2.88 8.30 -8.86
CA ALA A 21 2.76 6.92 -8.38
C ALA A 21 3.55 6.71 -7.09
N VAL A 22 4.78 7.21 -6.99
CA VAL A 22 5.59 7.12 -5.77
C VAL A 22 4.90 7.80 -4.60
N VAL A 23 4.39 9.02 -4.79
CA VAL A 23 3.71 9.78 -3.74
C VAL A 23 2.44 9.08 -3.27
N VAL A 24 1.64 8.55 -4.19
CA VAL A 24 0.39 7.83 -3.87
C VAL A 24 0.67 6.45 -3.25
N ALA A 25 1.69 5.74 -3.73
CA ALA A 25 2.02 4.40 -3.24
C ALA A 25 2.77 4.43 -1.90
N ALA A 26 3.51 5.50 -1.58
CA ALA A 26 4.29 5.61 -0.34
C ALA A 26 3.50 5.23 0.95
N PRO A 27 2.29 5.76 1.21
CA PRO A 27 1.51 5.35 2.39
C PRO A 27 1.08 3.88 2.35
N LEU A 28 0.76 3.33 1.16
CA LEU A 28 0.42 1.92 1.01
C LEU A 28 1.63 1.02 1.28
N VAL A 29 2.81 1.42 0.80
CA VAL A 29 4.07 0.74 1.10
C VAL A 29 4.35 0.74 2.60
N MET A 30 4.04 1.84 3.31
CA MET A 30 4.16 1.85 4.78
C MET A 30 3.23 0.86 5.46
N ILE A 31 1.99 0.70 4.99
CA ILE A 31 1.06 -0.30 5.54
C ILE A 31 1.64 -1.71 5.35
N VAL A 32 2.18 -2.00 4.17
CA VAL A 32 2.81 -3.29 3.88
C VAL A 32 4.05 -3.51 4.75
N LEU A 33 4.92 -2.51 4.91
CA LEU A 33 6.09 -2.63 5.78
C LEU A 33 5.68 -2.86 7.24
N ALA A 34 4.66 -2.14 7.71
CA ALA A 34 4.14 -2.28 9.06
C ALA A 34 3.54 -3.67 9.32
N SER A 35 2.87 -4.28 8.33
CA SER A 35 2.29 -5.62 8.49
C SER A 35 3.34 -6.73 8.69
N PHE A 36 4.60 -6.47 8.32
CA PHE A 36 5.72 -7.36 8.62
C PHE A 36 6.57 -6.88 9.79
N ALA A 37 6.39 -5.67 10.31
CA ALA A 37 7.24 -5.11 11.36
C ALA A 37 6.80 -5.56 12.76
N GLY A 38 7.70 -6.16 13.53
CA GLY A 38 7.47 -6.45 14.95
C GLY A 38 7.61 -5.20 15.81
N HIS A 39 8.46 -4.26 15.42
CA HIS A 39 8.57 -2.95 16.04
C HIS A 39 9.07 -1.89 15.05
N TRP A 40 8.75 -0.62 15.33
CA TRP A 40 9.17 0.52 14.51
C TRP A 40 9.86 1.58 15.37
N THR A 41 11.19 1.51 15.45
CA THR A 41 12.00 2.43 16.27
C THR A 41 12.99 3.27 15.46
N GLY A 42 13.04 3.09 14.14
CA GLY A 42 13.94 3.82 13.23
C GLY A 42 13.31 4.12 11.87
N VAL A 43 14.13 4.46 10.86
CA VAL A 43 13.65 4.76 9.50
C VAL A 43 13.11 3.51 8.79
N LEU A 44 13.66 2.34 9.12
CA LEU A 44 13.23 1.05 8.58
C LEU A 44 12.57 0.20 9.67
N PRO A 45 11.66 -0.73 9.29
CA PRO A 45 11.04 -1.65 10.23
C PRO A 45 12.07 -2.62 10.82
N GLY A 46 11.88 -2.96 12.09
CA GLY A 46 12.67 -3.95 12.81
C GLY A 46 11.83 -5.16 13.21
N GLY A 47 12.52 -6.27 13.51
CA GLY A 47 11.89 -7.49 14.03
C GLY A 47 10.84 -8.07 13.09
N LEU A 48 11.23 -8.45 11.86
CA LEU A 48 10.31 -9.01 10.86
C LEU A 48 9.50 -10.17 11.44
N THR A 49 8.18 -10.15 11.24
CA THR A 49 7.24 -11.10 11.82
C THR A 49 6.08 -11.40 10.88
N LEU A 50 5.47 -12.57 11.05
CA LEU A 50 4.19 -12.95 10.46
C LEU A 50 3.06 -13.01 11.50
N GLY A 51 3.34 -12.64 12.75
CA GLY A 51 2.38 -12.68 13.86
C GLY A 51 1.09 -11.91 13.55
N HIS A 52 1.22 -10.73 12.95
CA HIS A 52 0.07 -9.90 12.54
C HIS A 52 -0.89 -10.64 11.60
N TYR A 53 -0.37 -11.49 10.71
CA TYR A 53 -1.21 -12.30 9.82
C TYR A 53 -1.84 -13.48 10.55
N ALA A 54 -1.12 -14.12 11.46
CA ALA A 54 -1.66 -15.18 12.29
C ALA A 54 -2.81 -14.66 13.17
N ASP A 55 -2.63 -13.49 13.78
CA ASP A 55 -3.66 -12.82 14.60
C ASP A 55 -4.85 -12.38 13.74
N ALA A 56 -4.61 -11.85 12.53
CA ALA A 56 -5.69 -11.46 11.62
C ALA A 56 -6.55 -12.64 11.14
N LEU A 57 -5.96 -13.84 11.04
CA LEU A 57 -6.64 -15.07 10.66
C LEU A 57 -7.20 -15.84 11.87
N ALA A 58 -7.03 -15.32 13.08
CA ALA A 58 -7.52 -15.96 14.29
C ALA A 58 -8.88 -15.41 14.74
N GLY A 59 -9.69 -16.32 15.31
CA GLY A 59 -10.87 -16.01 16.12
C GLY A 59 -11.80 -14.93 15.56
N GLU A 60 -12.06 -13.92 16.38
CA GLU A 60 -13.01 -12.84 16.12
C GLU A 60 -12.57 -11.89 14.99
N THR A 61 -11.27 -11.65 14.84
CA THR A 61 -10.76 -10.77 13.79
C THR A 61 -11.10 -11.31 12.40
N PHE A 62 -10.92 -12.62 12.18
CA PHE A 62 -11.32 -13.26 10.93
C PHE A 62 -12.84 -13.21 10.70
N ALA A 63 -13.64 -13.45 11.75
CA ALA A 63 -15.09 -13.37 11.66
C ALA A 63 -15.56 -11.96 11.24
N SER A 64 -15.00 -10.91 11.83
CA SER A 64 -15.31 -9.53 11.48
C SER A 64 -14.93 -9.19 10.03
N LEU A 65 -13.79 -9.69 9.55
CA LEU A 65 -13.36 -9.55 8.15
C LEU A 65 -14.36 -10.21 7.20
N ALA A 66 -14.83 -11.42 7.51
CA ALA A 66 -15.81 -12.13 6.70
C ALA A 66 -17.14 -11.37 6.59
N VAL A 67 -17.64 -10.80 7.70
CA VAL A 67 -18.86 -9.97 7.70
C VAL A 67 -18.67 -8.71 6.85
N SER A 68 -17.50 -8.06 6.95
CA SER A 68 -17.21 -6.87 6.16
C SER A 68 -17.19 -7.17 4.65
N VAL A 69 -16.59 -8.30 4.26
CA VAL A 69 -16.62 -8.78 2.87
C VAL A 69 -18.04 -9.09 2.41
N GLN A 70 -18.82 -9.83 3.21
CA GLN A 70 -20.22 -10.13 2.87
C GLN A 70 -21.02 -8.84 2.69
N THR A 71 -20.86 -7.88 3.60
CA THR A 71 -21.53 -6.58 3.52
C THR A 71 -21.13 -5.86 2.24
N GLY A 72 -19.83 -5.79 1.93
CA GLY A 72 -19.33 -5.14 0.72
C GLY A 72 -19.84 -5.78 -0.57
N VAL A 73 -19.95 -7.12 -0.61
CA VAL A 73 -20.48 -7.85 -1.76
C VAL A 73 -21.99 -7.66 -1.91
N LEU A 74 -22.74 -7.69 -0.81
CA LEU A 74 -24.21 -7.55 -0.83
C LEU A 74 -24.67 -6.10 -1.03
N ALA A 75 -23.84 -5.12 -0.67
CA ALA A 75 -24.13 -3.69 -0.84
C ALA A 75 -23.71 -3.11 -2.19
N GLY A 76 -22.93 -3.85 -2.98
CA GLY A 76 -22.55 -3.51 -4.36
C GLY A 76 -23.60 -3.94 -5.38
#